data_AF-A0A068YZZ5-F1
#
_entry.id   AF-A0A068YZZ5-F1
#
_cell.length_a   1.000
_cell.length_b   1.000
_cell.length_c   1.000
_cell.angle_alpha   90.00
_cell.angle_beta   90.00
_cell.angle_gamma   90.00
#
_symmetry.space_group_name_H-M   'P 1'
#
loop_
_entity.id
_entity.type
_entity.pdbx_description
1 polymer ?
#
loop_
_entity_poly.entity_id
_entity_poly.type
_entity_poly.pdbx_seq_one_letter_code
_entity_poly.pdbx_strand_id
1 'polypeptide(L)' 'MKVERLHGQRFVSQRQAKDETIAWLLWYNKARLHSTLAYVSPMQFESEWLARQANS' A
#
# COMPACT_ATOMS: atom_id res chain seq x y z
N MET A 1 11.73 11.95 -3.91
CA MET A 1 12.20 11.00 -4.94
C MET A 1 12.22 9.62 -4.31
N LYS A 2 11.30 8.72 -4.66
CA LYS A 2 11.08 7.46 -3.95
C LYS A 2 11.79 6.32 -4.69
N VAL A 3 13.09 6.31 -4.55
CA VAL A 3 13.95 5.21 -4.98
C VAL A 3 14.25 4.43 -3.71
N GLU A 4 13.76 3.19 -3.58
CA GLU A 4 14.28 2.14 -2.69
C GLU A 4 13.25 1.02 -2.49
N ARG A 5 13.39 -0.03 -3.31
CA ARG A 5 13.28 -1.47 -2.95
C ARG A 5 13.41 -2.38 -4.18
N LEU A 6 13.11 -1.87 -5.37
CA LEU A 6 13.09 -2.63 -6.62
C LEU A 6 14.36 -2.48 -7.49
N HIS A 7 15.43 -1.87 -6.98
CA HIS A 7 16.69 -1.80 -7.72
C HIS A 7 17.62 -2.93 -7.26
N GLY A 8 17.67 -4.01 -8.05
CA GLY A 8 18.73 -5.03 -7.94
C GLY A 8 18.32 -6.45 -7.54
N GLN A 9 17.04 -6.73 -7.22
CA GLN A 9 16.63 -8.11 -6.92
C GLN A 9 16.34 -8.91 -8.19
N ARG A 10 17.21 -9.88 -8.49
CA ARG A 10 16.89 -11.01 -9.38
C ARG A 10 15.96 -11.95 -8.61
N PHE A 11 14.67 -11.92 -8.92
CA PHE A 11 13.75 -12.95 -8.42
C PHE A 11 14.14 -14.30 -9.04
N VAL A 12 14.38 -15.30 -8.20
CA VAL A 12 14.82 -16.63 -8.63
C VAL A 12 13.68 -17.36 -9.37
N SER A 13 12.43 -16.99 -9.11
CA SER A 13 11.24 -17.52 -9.78
C SER A 13 10.14 -16.47 -9.92
N GLN A 14 9.25 -16.67 -10.90
CA GLN A 14 8.04 -15.84 -11.04
C GLN A 14 7.13 -15.88 -9.81
N ARG A 15 7.12 -16.99 -9.06
CA ARG A 15 6.34 -17.13 -7.83
C ARG A 15 6.84 -16.15 -6.77
N GLN A 16 8.15 -16.08 -6.57
CA GLN A 16 8.76 -15.16 -5.61
C GLN A 16 8.49 -13.68 -5.97
N ALA A 17 8.57 -13.32 -7.25
CA ALA A 17 8.25 -11.96 -7.69
C ALA A 17 6.78 -11.59 -7.41
N LYS A 18 5.86 -12.54 -7.61
CA LYS A 18 4.43 -12.36 -7.31
C LYS A 18 4.20 -12.20 -5.81
N ASP A 19 4.80 -13.06 -4.99
CA ASP A 19 4.66 -13.01 -3.53
C ASP A 19 5.18 -11.68 -2.96
N GLU A 20 6.33 -11.19 -3.42
CA GLU A 20 6.88 -9.89 -3.02
C GLU A 20 6.02 -8.72 -3.49
N THR A 21 5.43 -8.80 -4.70
CA THR A 21 4.50 -7.79 -5.20
C THR A 21 3.24 -7.73 -4.36
N ILE A 22 2.67 -8.89 -4.00
CA ILE A 22 1.48 -8.98 -3.15
C ILE A 22 1.80 -8.45 -1.75
N ALA A 23 2.94 -8.85 -1.17
CA ALA A 23 3.38 -8.36 0.13
C ALA A 23 3.54 -6.84 0.14
N TRP A 24 4.12 -6.28 -0.94
CA TRP A 24 4.26 -4.84 -1.11
C TRP A 24 2.90 -4.13 -1.20
N LEU A 25 1.97 -4.65 -1.99
CA LEU A 25 0.61 -4.09 -2.13
C LEU A 25 -0.15 -4.11 -0.80
N LEU A 26 -0.08 -5.22 -0.06
CA LEU A 26 -0.73 -5.35 1.24
C LEU A 26 -0.16 -4.35 2.25
N TRP A 27 1.16 -4.21 2.33
CA TRP A 27 1.79 -3.22 3.19
C TRP A 27 1.41 -1.79 2.78
N TYR A 28 1.41 -1.50 1.47
CA TYR A 28 1.06 -0.19 0.93
C TYR A 28 -0.35 0.22 1.34
N ASN A 29 -1.33 -0.66 1.12
CA ASN A 29 -2.73 -0.36 1.37
C ASN A 29 -3.03 -0.25 2.87
N LYS A 30 -2.40 -1.11 3.69
CA LYS A 30 -2.71 -1.20 5.12
C LYS A 30 -1.95 -0.17 5.97
N ALA A 31 -0.68 0.05 5.70
CA ALA A 31 0.24 0.67 6.66
C ALA A 31 1.01 1.87 6.11
N ARG A 32 1.05 2.09 4.79
CA ARG A 32 1.78 3.23 4.24
C ARG A 32 1.05 4.53 4.55
N LEU A 33 1.67 5.38 5.36
CA LEU A 33 1.17 6.73 5.62
C LEU A 33 1.39 7.64 4.40
N HIS A 34 0.40 8.46 4.10
CA HIS A 34 0.44 9.41 3.00
C HIS A 34 0.11 10.82 3.49
N SER A 35 1.00 11.79 3.24
CA SER A 35 0.81 13.18 3.69
C SER A 35 -0.44 13.84 3.09
N THR A 36 -0.78 13.51 1.84
CA THR A 36 -2.04 13.97 1.20
C THR A 36 -3.29 13.35 1.83
N LEU A 37 -3.16 12.21 2.51
CA LEU A 37 -4.25 11.56 3.24
C LEU A 37 -4.16 11.89 4.75
N ALA A 38 -3.68 13.07 5.11
CA ALA A 38 -3.53 13.49 6.51
C ALA A 38 -2.77 12.49 7.41
N TYR A 39 -1.78 11.78 6.83
CA TYR A 39 -1.01 10.75 7.52
C TYR A 39 -1.81 9.51 7.98
N VAL A 40 -2.89 9.16 7.27
CA VAL A 40 -3.53 7.84 7.42
C VAL A 40 -3.17 6.91 6.26
N SER A 41 -3.41 5.60 6.43
CA SER A 41 -3.24 4.63 5.34
C SER A 41 -4.41 4.69 4.34
N PRO A 42 -4.21 4.23 3.09
CA PRO A 42 -5.28 4.19 2.09
C PRO A 42 -6.55 3.47 2.56
N MET A 43 -6.39 2.32 3.24
CA MET A 43 -7.55 1.58 3.78
C MET A 43 -8.28 2.36 4.88
N GLN A 44 -7.55 3.07 5.75
CA GLN A 44 -8.17 3.91 6.78
C GLN A 44 -8.94 5.07 6.15
N PHE A 45 -8.34 5.73 5.17
CA PHE A 45 -8.98 6.81 4.43
C PHE A 45 -10.29 6.37 3.76
N GLU A 46 -10.27 5.21 3.08
CA GLU A 46 -11.48 4.66 2.44
C GLU A 46 -12.54 4.29 3.48
N SER A 47 -12.16 3.66 4.60
CA SER A 47 -13.09 3.33 5.66
C SER A 47 -13.74 4.56 6.30
N GLU A 48 -12.97 5.62 6.54
CA GLU A 48 -13.49 6.89 7.07
C GLU A 48 -14.42 7.58 6.06
N TRP A 49 -14.09 7.52 4.77
CA TRP A 49 -14.93 8.05 3.70
C TRP A 49 -16.27 7.32 3.62
N LEU A 50 -16.27 5.98 3.65
CA LEU A 50 -17.50 5.18 3.68
C LEU A 50 -18.36 5.47 4.92
N ALA A 51 -17.73 5.58 6.09
CA ALA A 51 -18.42 5.91 7.33
C ALA A 51 -19.08 7.30 7.29
N ARG A 52 -18.43 8.27 6.64
CA ARG A 52 -19.00 9.62 6.41
C ARG A 52 -20.21 9.58 5.48
N GLN A 53 -20.16 8.76 4.43
CA GLN A 53 -21.28 8.62 3.50
C GLN A 53 -22.48 7.92 4.12
N ALA A 54 -22.26 6.92 4.95
CA ALA A 54 -23.35 6.20 5.62
C ALA A 54 -24.10 7.04 6.67
N ASN A 55 -23.47 8.12 7.15
CA ASN A 55 -24.03 9.04 8.14
C ASN A 55 -24.59 10.35 7.51
N SER A 56 -24.67 10.44 6.18
CA SER A 56 -25.19 11.62 5.44
C SER A 56 -26.58 11.40 4.87
#